data_AF-A0A7S2P012-F1
#
_entry.id   AF-A0A7S2P012-F1
#
_cell.length_a   1.000
_cell.length_b   1.000
_cell.length_c   1.000
_cell.angle_alpha   90.00
_cell.angle_beta   90.00
_cell.angle_gamma   90.00
#
_symmetry.space_group_name_H-M   'P 1'
#
loop_
_entity.id
_entity.type
_entity.pdbx_description
1 polymer ?
#
loop_
_entity_poly.entity_id
_entity_poly.type
_entity_poly.pdbx_seq_one_letter_code
_entity_poly.pdbx_strand_id
1 'polypeptide(L)'
;MVPEASDDGTAFFDHPGRCGNIWPVLMEKGFAKVVGSYFAMGNGGIAYTSAKAIAQAPVQVFNPDKMDAEEAWENLAAAERNGWPNTAGSKSDASIVPGGHAFCILGVSENYEEHGRSVHVYNPWGASNQYKGSITGQSHDTGGYWMTFEELRANFDMVTIAHMSDGYLVSAVRLPAGKPAAFEFTVTSDQRFSVQLEWPGSSFAPPGCEAPDPARILVAAKKDDLRQFKVDVAKKEAGEAGADLSNARVGFEGGAGTYLVYVSTEFDPPDIDSVVVNVYAAEQVTLAPSDQPDSALRMMLGLDCDEVAWATQGSTVKFKKSAARVRGSPTWTADEAPYTGYVLWFNGEQMVLSPSPTEPDSFLEIGGAEALSCARRRLSRRANASAEGSGDDVQEKRRLASESECAPKWRSRMERLDKLDNAADLGSGSDDPLFPPESASLAPPHKSCGDTAHGIQGSCKKYNHWAGLEETMEKAQRRHETMRKCVDFATEGEWCKYTNKCSEAVYTVKSIGQLDAQASGSIEGTCESLHVLPQAGDVCSRQDDLVQKVASESSSAAAPAGPAPSAARLGSLGALGAAAGCLTATVALLAALMPRGGGSARGGWRASARRSDENDVLLPNSDSDTVGDA
;
A
#
# COMPACT_ATOMS: atom_id res chain seq x y z
N MET A 1 21.39 -11.80 -11.60
CA MET A 1 20.78 -12.08 -12.91
C MET A 1 19.31 -11.65 -12.98
N VAL A 2 18.77 -11.51 -14.19
CA VAL A 2 17.35 -11.27 -14.51
C VAL A 2 16.85 -12.29 -15.56
N PRO A 3 15.57 -12.68 -15.56
CA PRO A 3 15.01 -13.56 -16.59
C PRO A 3 14.96 -12.85 -17.94
N GLU A 4 15.47 -13.51 -18.96
CA GLU A 4 15.41 -13.05 -20.35
C GLU A 4 14.58 -14.00 -21.22
N ALA A 5 13.96 -13.44 -22.25
CA ALA A 5 13.31 -14.22 -23.29
C ALA A 5 14.36 -14.92 -24.16
N SER A 6 14.15 -16.20 -24.47
CA SER A 6 15.11 -17.05 -25.19
C SER A 6 15.44 -16.58 -26.61
N ASP A 7 14.51 -15.85 -27.22
CA ASP A 7 14.50 -15.45 -28.63
C ASP A 7 15.36 -14.21 -28.90
N ASP A 8 15.33 -13.20 -28.02
CA ASP A 8 15.97 -11.90 -28.28
C ASP A 8 16.77 -11.32 -27.10
N GLY A 9 16.85 -12.05 -25.99
CA GLY A 9 17.55 -11.60 -24.78
C GLY A 9 16.94 -10.34 -24.18
N THR A 10 15.64 -10.08 -24.40
CA THR A 10 14.92 -9.02 -23.69
C THR A 10 14.56 -9.47 -22.28
N ALA A 11 14.56 -8.55 -21.32
CA ALA A 11 14.02 -8.83 -20.00
C ALA A 11 12.55 -9.22 -20.15
N PHE A 12 12.15 -10.35 -19.55
CA PHE A 12 10.86 -10.95 -19.86
C PHE A 12 9.67 -10.22 -19.21
N PHE A 13 9.85 -9.81 -17.95
CA PHE A 13 8.79 -9.23 -17.13
C PHE A 13 8.74 -7.70 -17.33
N ASP A 14 9.31 -6.91 -16.41
CA ASP A 14 9.54 -5.49 -16.66
C ASP A 14 10.72 -5.31 -17.61
N HIS A 15 10.73 -4.17 -18.30
CA HIS A 15 11.66 -3.88 -19.39
C HIS A 15 12.51 -2.66 -19.05
N PRO A 16 13.75 -2.59 -19.58
CA PRO A 16 14.49 -1.34 -19.57
C PRO A 16 13.64 -0.24 -20.21
N GLY A 17 13.60 0.92 -19.56
CA GLY A 17 12.94 2.10 -20.11
C GLY A 17 13.57 2.53 -21.44
N ARG A 18 12.95 3.51 -22.11
CA ARG A 18 13.34 4.00 -23.44
C ARG A 18 14.83 4.36 -23.57
N CYS A 19 15.45 4.81 -22.49
CA CYS A 19 16.87 5.18 -22.41
C CYS A 19 17.79 4.04 -21.96
N GLY A 20 17.32 2.78 -21.95
CA GLY A 20 18.05 1.66 -21.35
C GLY A 20 18.02 1.66 -19.82
N ASN A 21 17.14 2.46 -19.20
CA ASN A 21 17.01 2.54 -17.75
C ASN A 21 16.52 1.20 -17.19
N ILE A 22 17.39 0.47 -16.48
CA ILE A 22 17.05 -0.85 -15.93
C ILE A 22 16.41 -0.81 -14.55
N TRP A 23 16.30 0.38 -13.94
CA TRP A 23 15.74 0.48 -12.59
C TRP A 23 14.34 -0.16 -12.45
N PRO A 24 13.42 -0.17 -13.44
CA PRO A 24 12.15 -0.89 -13.33
C PRO A 24 12.36 -2.40 -13.17
N VAL A 25 13.22 -2.99 -14.01
CA VAL A 25 13.65 -4.40 -13.95
C VAL A 25 14.27 -4.74 -12.59
N LEU A 26 15.07 -3.83 -12.04
CA LEU A 26 15.68 -4.01 -10.71
C LEU A 26 14.63 -3.98 -9.59
N MET A 27 13.69 -3.04 -9.66
CA MET A 27 12.60 -2.90 -8.70
C MET A 27 11.72 -4.15 -8.69
N GLU A 28 11.30 -4.60 -9.87
CA GLU A 28 10.49 -5.80 -10.00
C GLU A 28 11.24 -7.03 -9.49
N LYS A 29 12.50 -7.22 -9.88
CA LYS A 29 13.33 -8.31 -9.36
C LYS A 29 13.46 -8.24 -7.83
N GLY A 30 13.72 -7.05 -7.28
CA GLY A 30 13.82 -6.84 -5.84
C GLY A 30 12.54 -7.24 -5.14
N PHE A 31 11.39 -6.85 -5.69
CA PHE A 31 10.09 -7.23 -5.16
C PHE A 31 9.80 -8.73 -5.29
N ALA A 32 10.07 -9.33 -6.46
CA ALA A 32 10.01 -10.78 -6.69
C ALA A 32 10.89 -11.53 -5.69
N LYS A 33 12.07 -10.99 -5.36
CA LYS A 33 12.95 -11.52 -4.32
C LYS A 33 12.30 -11.37 -2.95
N VAL A 34 11.70 -10.24 -2.58
CA VAL A 34 11.00 -10.09 -1.30
C VAL A 34 9.89 -11.13 -1.12
N VAL A 35 9.00 -11.28 -2.11
CA VAL A 35 7.92 -12.28 -2.10
C VAL A 35 8.37 -13.69 -2.49
N GLY A 36 9.64 -13.83 -2.88
CA GLY A 36 10.45 -15.03 -3.12
C GLY A 36 10.29 -15.80 -4.43
N SER A 37 9.44 -15.36 -5.36
CA SER A 37 9.54 -15.73 -6.78
C SER A 37 8.77 -14.70 -7.62
N TYR A 38 9.02 -14.66 -8.94
CA TYR A 38 8.21 -13.82 -9.82
C TYR A 38 6.74 -14.25 -9.81
N PHE A 39 6.46 -15.55 -9.81
CA PHE A 39 5.11 -16.10 -9.70
C PHE A 39 4.43 -15.75 -8.37
N ALA A 40 5.18 -15.63 -7.27
CA ALA A 40 4.63 -15.24 -5.97
C ALA A 40 4.17 -13.78 -5.91
N MET A 41 4.63 -12.91 -6.83
CA MET A 41 4.06 -11.57 -7.00
C MET A 41 2.58 -11.64 -7.44
N GLY A 42 2.15 -12.81 -7.94
CA GLY A 42 0.79 -13.08 -8.39
C GLY A 42 0.56 -12.68 -9.84
N ASN A 43 -0.62 -13.01 -10.37
CA ASN A 43 -1.07 -12.61 -11.70
C ASN A 43 -1.52 -11.13 -11.70
N GLY A 44 -0.62 -10.20 -11.38
CA GLY A 44 -0.87 -8.75 -11.44
C GLY A 44 -0.92 -8.03 -10.08
N GLY A 45 -1.13 -8.76 -8.97
CA GLY A 45 -1.16 -8.19 -7.62
C GLY A 45 -2.17 -7.04 -7.45
N ILE A 46 -2.06 -6.31 -6.35
CA ILE A 46 -2.78 -5.04 -6.15
C ILE A 46 -1.78 -3.91 -5.94
N ALA A 47 -2.05 -2.74 -6.51
CA ALA A 47 -1.17 -1.58 -6.40
C ALA A 47 -0.91 -1.15 -4.95
N TYR A 48 -1.85 -1.43 -4.05
CA TYR A 48 -1.71 -1.29 -2.60
C TYR A 48 -0.41 -1.93 -2.09
N THR A 49 -0.14 -3.18 -2.47
CA THR A 49 1.04 -3.93 -2.00
C THR A 49 2.32 -3.26 -2.45
N SER A 50 2.37 -2.80 -3.71
CA SER A 50 3.52 -2.07 -4.25
C SER A 50 3.72 -0.73 -3.56
N ALA A 51 2.66 0.05 -3.36
CA ALA A 51 2.72 1.33 -2.67
C ALA A 51 3.24 1.17 -1.23
N LYS A 52 2.75 0.15 -0.51
CA LYS A 52 3.21 -0.19 0.84
C LYS A 52 4.66 -0.66 0.85
N ALA A 53 5.06 -1.54 -0.06
CA ALA A 53 6.42 -2.05 -0.13
C ALA A 53 7.46 -0.95 -0.41
N ILE A 54 7.09 0.03 -1.24
CA ILE A 54 7.99 1.09 -1.69
C ILE A 54 8.04 2.25 -0.69
N ALA A 55 6.89 2.78 -0.30
CA ALA A 55 6.82 4.04 0.44
C ALA A 55 6.52 3.84 1.93
N GLN A 56 5.92 2.70 2.30
CA GLN A 56 5.31 2.44 3.62
C GLN A 56 4.29 3.51 4.06
N ALA A 57 3.99 4.50 3.22
CA ALA A 57 3.01 5.54 3.44
C ALA A 57 1.60 4.93 3.67
N PRO A 58 0.69 5.70 4.28
CA PRO A 58 -0.71 5.29 4.40
C PRO A 58 -1.30 5.09 3.01
N VAL A 59 -1.97 3.97 2.81
CA VAL A 59 -2.66 3.68 1.57
C VAL A 59 -4.15 3.56 1.85
N GLN A 60 -4.94 4.34 1.11
CA GLN A 60 -6.39 4.25 1.08
C GLN A 60 -6.77 3.38 -0.11
N VAL A 61 -7.70 2.46 0.08
CA VAL A 61 -8.28 1.66 -1.00
C VAL A 61 -9.79 1.81 -0.90
N PHE A 62 -10.46 2.00 -2.04
CA PHE A 62 -11.92 2.02 -2.10
C PHE A 62 -12.43 1.51 -3.44
N ASN A 63 -13.67 1.04 -3.47
CA ASN A 63 -14.35 0.71 -4.72
C ASN A 63 -15.14 1.93 -5.21
N PRO A 64 -14.79 2.54 -6.36
CA PRO A 64 -15.42 3.78 -6.81
C PRO A 64 -16.91 3.59 -7.17
N ASP A 65 -17.34 2.38 -7.53
CA ASP A 65 -18.74 2.03 -7.83
C ASP A 65 -19.59 1.96 -6.54
N LYS A 66 -19.00 1.45 -5.45
CA LYS A 66 -19.70 1.21 -4.18
C LYS A 66 -19.64 2.36 -3.19
N MET A 67 -18.65 3.24 -3.31
CA MET A 67 -18.54 4.47 -2.53
C MET A 67 -19.55 5.52 -3.04
N ASP A 68 -19.97 6.42 -2.16
CA ASP A 68 -20.74 7.60 -2.56
C ASP A 68 -19.99 8.38 -3.66
N ALA A 69 -20.74 8.92 -4.62
CA ALA A 69 -20.15 9.55 -5.79
C ALA A 69 -19.32 10.80 -5.42
N GLU A 70 -19.83 11.63 -4.51
CA GLU A 70 -19.14 12.84 -4.08
C GLU A 70 -17.93 12.49 -3.22
N GLU A 71 -18.06 11.50 -2.34
CA GLU A 71 -16.94 11.01 -1.52
C GLU A 71 -15.80 10.45 -2.40
N ALA A 72 -16.13 9.62 -3.39
CA ALA A 72 -15.16 9.08 -4.33
C ALA A 72 -14.48 10.18 -5.16
N TRP A 73 -15.24 11.18 -5.62
CA TRP A 73 -14.70 12.34 -6.34
C TRP A 73 -13.75 13.17 -5.45
N GLU A 74 -14.16 13.49 -4.23
CA GLU A 74 -13.33 14.27 -3.30
C GLU A 74 -12.04 13.53 -2.92
N ASN A 75 -12.06 12.20 -2.81
CA ASN A 75 -10.85 11.41 -2.60
C ASN A 75 -9.86 11.56 -3.77
N LEU A 76 -10.34 11.48 -5.02
CA LEU A 76 -9.50 11.66 -6.21
C LEU A 76 -8.99 13.10 -6.34
N ALA A 77 -9.86 14.09 -6.14
CA ALA A 77 -9.50 15.50 -6.17
C ALA A 77 -8.50 15.85 -5.06
N ALA A 78 -8.65 15.28 -3.85
CA ALA A 78 -7.67 15.41 -2.79
C ALA A 78 -6.33 14.78 -3.17
N ALA A 79 -6.32 13.62 -3.83
CA ALA A 79 -5.10 13.01 -4.29
C ALA A 79 -4.34 13.88 -5.29
N GLU A 80 -5.01 14.45 -6.29
CA GLU A 80 -4.39 15.39 -7.23
C GLU A 80 -3.87 16.64 -6.51
N ARG A 81 -4.70 17.29 -5.67
CA ARG A 81 -4.31 18.50 -4.91
C ARG A 81 -3.07 18.28 -4.05
N ASN A 82 -2.90 17.08 -3.49
CA ASN A 82 -1.77 16.73 -2.64
C ASN A 82 -0.59 16.09 -3.40
N GLY A 83 -0.72 15.85 -4.71
CA GLY A 83 0.29 15.13 -5.49
C GLY A 83 0.46 13.67 -5.05
N TRP A 84 -0.59 13.05 -4.49
CA TRP A 84 -0.55 11.68 -4.02
C TRP A 84 -0.63 10.69 -5.18
N PRO A 85 0.33 9.74 -5.29
CA PRO A 85 0.24 8.66 -6.25
C PRO A 85 -1.05 7.87 -6.07
N ASN A 86 -1.79 7.69 -7.15
CA ASN A 86 -2.98 6.88 -7.13
C ASN A 86 -3.18 6.08 -8.42
N THR A 87 -3.82 4.93 -8.26
CA THR A 87 -3.99 3.90 -9.29
C THR A 87 -5.41 3.38 -9.26
N ALA A 88 -5.83 2.75 -10.35
CA ALA A 88 -7.13 2.10 -10.45
C ALA A 88 -7.01 0.70 -11.05
N GLY A 89 -7.76 -0.27 -10.51
CA GLY A 89 -7.92 -1.61 -11.05
C GLY A 89 -9.25 -1.71 -11.80
N SER A 90 -9.21 -2.14 -13.06
CA SER A 90 -10.41 -2.37 -13.84
C SER A 90 -11.06 -3.70 -13.47
N LYS A 91 -12.39 -3.74 -13.54
CA LYS A 91 -13.18 -4.97 -13.41
C LYS A 91 -12.72 -5.99 -14.46
N SER A 92 -12.82 -7.28 -14.15
CA SER A 92 -12.44 -8.34 -15.10
C SER A 92 -13.29 -8.33 -16.38
N ASP A 93 -14.51 -7.81 -16.31
CA ASP A 93 -15.47 -7.67 -17.41
C ASP A 93 -15.56 -6.23 -17.97
N ALA A 94 -14.59 -5.36 -17.66
CA ALA A 94 -14.55 -4.00 -18.19
C ALA A 94 -14.61 -4.02 -19.73
N SER A 95 -15.48 -3.17 -20.30
CA SER A 95 -15.83 -3.21 -21.73
C SER A 95 -15.16 -2.12 -22.55
N ILE A 96 -14.83 -0.99 -21.90
CA ILE A 96 -14.24 0.17 -22.55
C ILE A 96 -12.76 0.33 -22.27
N VAL A 97 -12.16 -0.52 -21.43
CA VAL A 97 -10.73 -0.58 -21.11
C VAL A 97 -10.33 -2.05 -20.93
N PRO A 98 -9.04 -2.41 -20.97
CA PRO A 98 -8.61 -3.77 -20.63
C PRO A 98 -9.13 -4.19 -19.25
N GLY A 99 -9.83 -5.32 -19.17
CA GLY A 99 -10.37 -5.85 -17.91
C GLY A 99 -9.31 -6.57 -17.08
N GLY A 100 -9.45 -6.50 -15.75
CA GLY A 100 -8.52 -7.13 -14.80
C GLY A 100 -7.10 -6.55 -14.89
N HIS A 101 -7.00 -5.24 -15.11
CA HIS A 101 -5.75 -4.55 -15.38
C HIS A 101 -5.57 -3.32 -14.50
N ALA A 102 -4.32 -2.98 -14.19
CA ALA A 102 -3.97 -1.83 -13.37
C ALA A 102 -3.65 -0.61 -14.24
N PHE A 103 -4.17 0.54 -13.81
CA PHE A 103 -3.99 1.84 -14.43
C PHE A 103 -3.50 2.84 -13.40
N CYS A 104 -2.98 3.96 -13.88
CA CYS A 104 -2.62 5.09 -13.03
C CYS A 104 -3.53 6.26 -13.30
N ILE A 105 -3.95 6.95 -12.25
CA ILE A 105 -4.74 8.17 -12.38
C ILE A 105 -3.75 9.33 -12.26
N LEU A 106 -3.70 10.14 -13.32
CA LEU A 106 -2.75 11.25 -13.47
C LEU A 106 -3.34 12.61 -13.07
N GLY A 107 -4.66 12.73 -12.98
CA GLY A 107 -5.35 13.96 -12.60
C GLY A 107 -6.86 13.86 -12.74
N VAL A 108 -7.57 14.88 -12.28
CA VAL A 108 -9.02 15.02 -12.43
C VAL A 108 -9.39 16.39 -13.01
N SER A 109 -10.61 16.51 -13.52
CA SER A 109 -11.15 17.77 -14.03
C SER A 109 -12.64 17.85 -13.77
N GLU A 110 -13.12 18.97 -13.22
CA GLU A 110 -14.56 19.21 -13.02
C GLU A 110 -15.32 19.31 -14.36
N ASN A 111 -14.62 19.66 -15.45
CA ASN A 111 -15.21 19.76 -16.78
C ASN A 111 -14.14 19.63 -17.88
N TYR A 112 -13.79 18.40 -18.27
CA TYR A 112 -12.89 18.17 -19.41
C TYR A 112 -13.70 18.20 -20.71
N GLU A 113 -13.42 19.16 -21.60
CA GLU A 113 -14.05 19.27 -22.93
C GLU A 113 -15.59 19.16 -22.93
N GLU A 114 -16.25 19.77 -21.93
CA GLU A 114 -17.72 19.75 -21.78
C GLU A 114 -18.32 18.39 -21.36
N HIS A 115 -17.48 17.41 -20.99
CA HIS A 115 -17.90 16.10 -20.49
C HIS A 115 -18.14 16.05 -18.97
N GLY A 116 -18.06 17.18 -18.26
CA GLY A 116 -18.19 17.21 -16.81
C GLY A 116 -17.00 16.54 -16.09
N ARG A 117 -17.28 15.99 -14.91
CA ARG A 117 -16.27 15.35 -14.06
C ARG A 117 -15.57 14.23 -14.81
N SER A 118 -14.27 14.36 -14.99
CA SER A 118 -13.45 13.46 -15.79
C SER A 118 -12.13 13.16 -15.10
N VAL A 119 -11.58 11.99 -15.40
CA VAL A 119 -10.35 11.47 -14.80
C VAL A 119 -9.35 11.17 -15.90
N HIS A 120 -8.12 11.67 -15.76
CA HIS A 120 -7.01 11.37 -16.65
C HIS A 120 -6.35 10.07 -16.21
N VAL A 121 -6.44 9.03 -17.04
CA VAL A 121 -5.96 7.69 -16.74
C VAL A 121 -4.80 7.34 -17.68
N TYR A 122 -3.85 6.55 -17.18
CA TYR A 122 -2.71 6.03 -17.93
C TYR A 122 -2.69 4.51 -17.86
N ASN A 123 -2.77 3.87 -19.03
CA ASN A 123 -2.52 2.45 -19.20
C ASN A 123 -1.00 2.19 -19.27
N PRO A 124 -0.40 1.42 -18.35
CA PRO A 124 1.03 1.11 -18.36
C PRO A 124 1.49 0.31 -19.59
N TRP A 125 0.58 -0.22 -20.41
CA TRP A 125 0.90 -0.79 -21.71
C TRP A 125 1.24 0.25 -22.80
N GLY A 126 1.11 1.54 -22.51
CA GLY A 126 1.47 2.61 -23.43
C GLY A 126 0.58 2.61 -24.68
N ALA A 127 1.18 2.44 -25.86
CA ALA A 127 0.53 2.57 -27.17
C ALA A 127 -0.61 1.59 -27.47
N SER A 128 -0.92 0.67 -26.54
CA SER A 128 -2.11 -0.18 -26.62
C SER A 128 -3.27 0.42 -25.83
N ASN A 129 -3.57 1.70 -26.05
CA ASN A 129 -4.74 2.32 -25.45
C ASN A 129 -6.02 1.74 -26.09
N GLN A 130 -6.73 0.90 -25.33
CA GLN A 130 -7.99 0.30 -25.78
C GLN A 130 -9.22 1.06 -25.24
N TYR A 131 -9.06 2.33 -24.83
CA TYR A 131 -10.17 3.14 -24.37
C TYR A 131 -11.24 3.30 -25.48
N LYS A 132 -12.49 2.93 -25.17
CA LYS A 132 -13.65 2.99 -26.06
C LYS A 132 -14.83 3.75 -25.44
N GLY A 133 -14.55 4.66 -24.53
CA GLY A 133 -15.58 5.45 -23.85
C GLY A 133 -16.07 6.65 -24.68
N SER A 134 -16.78 7.52 -23.99
CA SER A 134 -17.51 8.67 -24.54
C SER A 134 -16.63 9.86 -24.92
N ILE A 135 -15.45 10.00 -24.32
CA ILE A 135 -14.48 11.06 -24.66
C ILE A 135 -13.66 10.61 -25.88
N THR A 136 -14.12 10.96 -27.08
CA THR A 136 -13.50 10.51 -28.35
C THR A 136 -12.41 11.46 -28.86
N GLY A 137 -11.64 11.03 -29.87
CA GLY A 137 -10.64 11.90 -30.54
C GLY A 137 -9.30 12.04 -29.79
N GLN A 138 -9.08 11.22 -28.76
CA GLN A 138 -7.86 11.21 -27.98
C GLN A 138 -6.76 10.37 -28.63
N SER A 139 -5.50 10.63 -28.27
CA SER A 139 -4.38 9.82 -28.77
C SER A 139 -4.39 8.42 -28.14
N HIS A 140 -4.21 7.39 -28.98
CA HIS A 140 -4.07 6.01 -28.52
C HIS A 140 -2.61 5.60 -28.28
N ASP A 141 -1.67 6.49 -28.56
CA ASP A 141 -0.24 6.18 -28.65
C ASP A 141 0.53 6.25 -27.33
N THR A 142 -0.01 6.98 -26.36
CA THR A 142 0.72 7.33 -25.14
C THR A 142 0.26 6.57 -23.92
N GLY A 143 -0.79 5.74 -24.04
CA GLY A 143 -1.46 5.07 -22.92
C GLY A 143 -2.30 6.01 -22.05
N GLY A 144 -2.10 7.32 -22.14
CA GLY A 144 -2.86 8.35 -21.44
C GLY A 144 -4.14 8.73 -22.18
N TYR A 145 -5.25 8.84 -21.44
CA TYR A 145 -6.54 9.30 -21.94
C TYR A 145 -7.44 9.76 -20.78
N TRP A 146 -8.36 10.66 -21.08
CA TRP A 146 -9.43 11.08 -20.21
C TRP A 146 -10.63 10.15 -20.36
N MET A 147 -11.32 9.89 -19.25
CA MET A 147 -12.63 9.24 -19.23
C MET A 147 -13.56 9.98 -18.27
N THR A 148 -14.86 9.83 -18.43
CA THR A 148 -15.82 10.43 -17.47
C THR A 148 -15.71 9.75 -16.11
N PHE A 149 -16.07 10.46 -15.04
CA PHE A 149 -16.08 9.88 -13.70
C PHE A 149 -17.11 8.74 -13.60
N GLU A 150 -18.25 8.85 -14.28
CA GLU A 150 -19.23 7.76 -14.38
C GLU A 150 -18.65 6.51 -15.03
N GLU A 151 -17.84 6.65 -16.09
CA GLU A 151 -17.17 5.53 -16.74
C GLU A 151 -16.14 4.85 -15.83
N LEU A 152 -15.38 5.63 -15.05
CA LEU A 152 -14.46 5.09 -14.05
C LEU A 152 -15.23 4.23 -13.05
N ARG A 153 -16.30 4.77 -12.43
CA ARG A 153 -17.11 4.02 -11.47
C ARG A 153 -17.72 2.75 -12.08
N ALA A 154 -18.17 2.82 -13.33
CA ALA A 154 -18.77 1.69 -14.01
C ALA A 154 -17.76 0.57 -14.34
N ASN A 155 -16.50 0.88 -14.63
CA ASN A 155 -15.52 -0.09 -15.17
C ASN A 155 -14.39 -0.46 -14.21
N PHE A 156 -14.29 0.18 -13.05
CA PHE A 156 -13.24 -0.05 -12.06
C PHE A 156 -13.85 -0.48 -10.74
N ASP A 157 -13.22 -1.45 -10.07
CA ASP A 157 -13.64 -1.97 -8.76
C ASP A 157 -12.68 -1.60 -7.63
N MET A 158 -11.56 -0.96 -7.96
CA MET A 158 -10.56 -0.56 -6.99
C MET A 158 -9.87 0.74 -7.40
N VAL A 159 -9.81 1.69 -6.48
CA VAL A 159 -8.90 2.84 -6.50
C VAL A 159 -7.99 2.73 -5.29
N THR A 160 -6.70 2.98 -5.49
CA THR A 160 -5.68 2.98 -4.43
C THR A 160 -5.00 4.34 -4.41
N ILE A 161 -4.96 5.01 -3.26
CA ILE A 161 -4.30 6.30 -3.06
C ILE A 161 -3.22 6.15 -1.98
N ALA A 162 -1.95 6.37 -2.34
CA ALA A 162 -0.85 6.42 -1.39
C ALA A 162 -0.66 7.85 -0.89
N HIS A 163 -0.97 8.10 0.39
CA HIS A 163 -0.88 9.41 1.04
C HIS A 163 0.57 9.79 1.36
N MET A 164 1.41 9.82 0.33
CA MET A 164 2.83 10.15 0.43
C MET A 164 3.01 11.64 0.75
N SER A 165 4.02 11.94 1.54
CA SER A 165 4.40 13.31 1.90
C SER A 165 5.92 13.44 1.80
N ASP A 166 6.38 14.51 1.16
CA ASP A 166 7.81 14.74 0.98
C ASP A 166 8.52 14.91 2.33
N GLY A 167 9.68 14.26 2.46
CA GLY A 167 10.51 14.32 3.67
C GLY A 167 9.99 13.53 4.87
N TYR A 168 8.85 12.85 4.75
CA TYR A 168 8.34 12.01 5.82
C TYR A 168 9.19 10.74 6.00
N LEU A 169 9.27 10.28 7.25
CA LEU A 169 10.06 9.16 7.69
C LEU A 169 9.18 8.10 8.34
N VAL A 170 9.66 6.85 8.28
CA VAL A 170 9.00 5.69 8.90
C VAL A 170 9.76 5.32 10.17
N SER A 171 9.05 5.32 11.30
CA SER A 171 9.56 4.83 12.58
C SER A 171 8.84 3.54 12.92
N ALA A 172 9.53 2.41 13.04
CA ALA A 172 8.90 1.10 13.17
C ALA A 172 9.38 0.31 14.39
N VAL A 173 8.51 -0.55 14.92
CA VAL A 173 8.81 -1.56 15.94
C VAL A 173 8.17 -2.89 15.57
N ARG A 174 8.92 -3.99 15.72
CA ARG A 174 8.41 -5.36 15.55
C ARG A 174 7.84 -5.84 16.87
N LEU A 175 6.63 -6.37 16.85
CA LEU A 175 5.90 -6.85 18.02
C LEU A 175 5.60 -8.34 17.89
N PRO A 176 5.65 -9.13 18.97
CA PRO A 176 5.11 -10.48 18.97
C PRO A 176 3.62 -10.45 18.61
N ALA A 177 3.22 -11.29 17.65
CA ALA A 177 1.81 -11.45 17.32
C ALA A 177 1.04 -12.16 18.44
N GLY A 178 -0.29 -12.04 18.46
CA GLY A 178 -1.13 -12.77 19.41
C GLY A 178 -1.09 -12.21 20.84
N LYS A 179 -0.34 -11.13 21.08
CA LYS A 179 -0.22 -10.46 22.38
C LYS A 179 -0.54 -8.98 22.22
N PRO A 180 -1.29 -8.40 23.17
CA PRO A 180 -1.50 -6.96 23.18
C PRO A 180 -0.20 -6.25 23.50
N ALA A 181 -0.02 -5.09 22.91
CA ALA A 181 1.10 -4.19 23.14
C ALA A 181 0.59 -2.76 23.21
N ALA A 182 1.33 -1.91 23.93
CA ALA A 182 1.11 -0.49 23.88
C ALA A 182 2.45 0.23 23.83
N PHE A 183 2.45 1.42 23.25
CA PHE A 183 3.65 2.24 23.13
C PHE A 183 3.30 3.72 23.16
N GLU A 184 4.28 4.50 23.59
CA GLU A 184 4.24 5.94 23.55
C GLU A 184 5.25 6.45 22.53
N PHE A 185 4.90 7.51 21.83
CA PHE A 185 5.84 8.27 21.02
C PHE A 185 5.49 9.76 21.11
N THR A 186 6.42 10.63 20.76
CA THR A 186 6.20 12.07 20.74
C THR A 186 6.50 12.60 19.35
N VAL A 187 5.58 13.38 18.81
CA VAL A 187 5.78 14.22 17.63
C VAL A 187 5.92 15.67 18.10
N THR A 188 6.88 16.38 17.54
CA THR A 188 7.15 17.80 17.80
C THR A 188 6.58 18.70 16.72
N SER A 189 6.33 18.15 15.53
CA SER A 189 5.68 18.82 14.41
C SER A 189 4.16 18.85 14.57
N ASP A 190 3.52 19.92 14.09
CA ASP A 190 2.06 20.00 13.92
C ASP A 190 1.60 19.44 12.57
N GLN A 191 2.49 18.86 11.77
CA GLN A 191 2.12 18.24 10.50
C GLN A 191 1.39 16.91 10.71
N ARG A 192 0.57 16.53 9.73
CA ARG A 192 -0.14 15.24 9.70
C ARG A 192 0.82 14.06 9.90
N PHE A 193 0.34 13.00 10.51
CA PHE A 193 1.07 11.74 10.61
C PHE A 193 0.09 10.57 10.70
N SER A 194 0.58 9.34 10.59
CA SER A 194 -0.24 8.14 10.74
C SER A 194 0.45 7.08 11.56
N VAL A 195 -0.34 6.27 12.28
CA VAL A 195 0.11 5.03 12.92
C VAL A 195 -0.48 3.86 12.15
N GLN A 196 0.33 2.86 11.84
CA GLN A 196 -0.09 1.69 11.08
C GLN A 196 0.35 0.42 11.78
N LEU A 197 -0.50 -0.60 11.75
CA LEU A 197 -0.19 -1.97 12.10
C LEU A 197 -0.14 -2.76 10.79
N GLU A 198 0.93 -3.50 10.56
CA GLU A 198 1.17 -4.27 9.33
C GLU A 198 1.43 -5.75 9.64
N TRP A 199 0.93 -6.60 8.76
CA TRP A 199 1.20 -8.04 8.74
C TRP A 199 1.42 -8.51 7.28
N PRO A 200 1.92 -9.73 7.05
CA PRO A 200 2.13 -10.23 5.69
C PRO A 200 0.81 -10.39 4.93
N GLY A 201 0.74 -9.85 3.71
CA GLY A 201 -0.43 -10.00 2.82
C GLY A 201 -0.42 -11.27 1.97
N SER A 202 -1.40 -11.39 1.07
CA SER A 202 -1.57 -12.57 0.19
C SER A 202 -0.38 -12.84 -0.73
N SER A 203 0.32 -11.82 -1.20
CA SER A 203 1.56 -11.98 -1.99
C SER A 203 2.70 -12.65 -1.21
N PHE A 204 2.64 -12.68 0.12
CA PHE A 204 3.62 -13.35 0.98
C PHE A 204 3.20 -14.76 1.37
N ALA A 205 1.96 -15.15 1.05
CA ALA A 205 1.44 -16.46 1.42
C ALA A 205 2.25 -17.58 0.76
N PRO A 206 2.79 -18.53 1.56
CA PRO A 206 3.41 -19.71 0.99
C PRO A 206 2.42 -20.47 0.09
N PRO A 207 2.90 -21.18 -0.95
CA PRO A 207 2.03 -21.99 -1.78
C PRO A 207 1.19 -22.98 -0.98
N GLY A 208 -0.13 -22.93 -1.18
CA GLY A 208 -1.11 -23.76 -0.47
C GLY A 208 -1.51 -23.23 0.92
N CYS A 209 -1.09 -22.02 1.28
CA CYS A 209 -1.48 -21.36 2.52
C CYS A 209 -2.35 -20.15 2.23
N GLU A 210 -3.29 -19.89 3.13
CA GLU A 210 -4.14 -18.70 3.07
C GLU A 210 -3.38 -17.47 3.60
N ALA A 211 -3.74 -16.30 3.09
CA ALA A 211 -3.27 -15.03 3.61
C ALA A 211 -3.87 -14.81 5.01
N PRO A 212 -3.09 -14.32 5.99
CA PRO A 212 -3.63 -14.05 7.30
C PRO A 212 -4.57 -12.82 7.28
N ASP A 213 -5.78 -12.97 7.80
CA ASP A 213 -6.67 -11.86 8.18
C ASP A 213 -6.88 -11.88 9.70
N PRO A 214 -6.01 -11.21 10.48
CA PRO A 214 -6.13 -11.22 11.92
C PRO A 214 -7.34 -10.42 12.37
N ALA A 215 -8.02 -10.94 13.39
CA ALA A 215 -8.77 -10.10 14.30
C ALA A 215 -7.80 -9.11 14.95
N ARG A 216 -8.12 -7.83 14.93
CA ARG A 216 -7.16 -6.78 15.29
C ARG A 216 -7.83 -5.60 15.96
N ILE A 217 -7.06 -4.94 16.81
CA ILE A 217 -7.41 -3.66 17.43
C ILE A 217 -6.19 -2.76 17.28
N LEU A 218 -6.36 -1.62 16.61
CA LEU A 218 -5.40 -0.52 16.57
C LEU A 218 -6.11 0.71 17.08
N VAL A 219 -5.66 1.25 18.22
CA VAL A 219 -6.20 2.47 18.82
C VAL A 219 -5.06 3.41 19.13
N ALA A 220 -5.17 4.67 18.73
CA ALA A 220 -4.19 5.70 19.08
C ALA A 220 -4.90 6.95 19.60
N ALA A 221 -4.30 7.61 20.59
CA ALA A 221 -4.84 8.84 21.16
C ALA A 221 -3.71 9.76 21.61
N LYS A 222 -3.99 11.06 21.65
CA LYS A 222 -3.08 12.02 22.29
C LYS A 222 -3.13 11.81 23.81
N LYS A 223 -1.99 11.80 24.49
CA LYS A 223 -1.90 11.39 25.91
C LYS A 223 -2.59 12.37 26.87
N ASP A 224 -2.68 13.64 26.49
CA ASP A 224 -3.43 14.67 27.20
C ASP A 224 -4.94 14.65 26.91
N ASP A 225 -5.38 13.89 25.89
CA ASP A 225 -6.78 13.70 25.53
C ASP A 225 -7.07 12.26 25.06
N LEU A 226 -6.87 11.31 25.98
CA LEU A 226 -7.01 9.88 25.69
C LEU A 226 -8.42 9.46 25.24
N ARG A 227 -9.44 10.27 25.54
CA ARG A 227 -10.84 9.96 25.17
C ARG A 227 -11.14 10.30 23.72
N GLN A 228 -10.35 11.17 23.07
CA GLN A 228 -10.42 11.43 21.63
C GLN A 228 -9.50 10.48 20.85
N PHE A 229 -9.66 9.18 21.10
CA PHE A 229 -8.90 8.17 20.38
C PHE A 229 -9.44 7.94 18.97
N LYS A 230 -8.57 7.45 18.09
CA LYS A 230 -8.90 6.98 16.74
C LYS A 230 -8.72 5.47 16.66
N VAL A 231 -9.54 4.82 15.85
CA VAL A 231 -9.55 3.36 15.64
C VAL A 231 -9.29 3.04 14.17
N ASP A 232 -8.91 1.79 13.89
CA ASP A 232 -8.61 1.29 12.54
C ASP A 232 -9.65 1.74 11.50
N VAL A 233 -9.20 2.49 10.48
CA VAL A 233 -10.04 2.93 9.37
C VAL A 233 -9.88 2.08 8.11
N ALA A 234 -8.83 1.26 8.00
CA ALA A 234 -8.46 0.61 6.74
C ALA A 234 -9.55 -0.34 6.24
N LYS A 235 -10.11 -1.17 7.13
CA LYS A 235 -11.16 -2.14 6.76
C LYS A 235 -12.45 -1.44 6.32
N LYS A 236 -12.82 -0.36 7.00
CA LYS A 236 -14.02 0.43 6.69
C LYS A 236 -13.90 1.11 5.33
N GLU A 237 -12.75 1.69 5.03
CA GLU A 237 -12.49 2.37 3.75
C GLU A 237 -12.50 1.40 2.56
N ALA A 238 -11.91 0.21 2.76
CA ALA A 238 -11.76 -0.76 1.69
C ALA A 238 -13.05 -1.50 1.33
N GLY A 239 -14.02 -1.58 2.26
CA GLY A 239 -15.22 -2.37 2.07
C GLY A 239 -14.88 -3.81 1.68
N GLU A 240 -15.42 -4.28 0.55
CA GLU A 240 -15.14 -5.63 0.03
C GLU A 240 -13.70 -5.84 -0.45
N ALA A 241 -12.98 -4.77 -0.82
CA ALA A 241 -11.55 -4.85 -1.15
C ALA A 241 -10.68 -5.08 0.09
N GLY A 242 -11.27 -5.03 1.29
CA GLY A 242 -10.57 -5.12 2.57
C GLY A 242 -9.91 -6.46 2.86
N ALA A 243 -10.34 -7.55 2.21
CA ALA A 243 -9.81 -8.88 2.48
C ALA A 243 -8.31 -9.04 2.12
N ASP A 244 -7.83 -8.28 1.13
CA ASP A 244 -6.43 -8.30 0.71
C ASP A 244 -5.55 -7.26 1.43
N LEU A 245 -6.16 -6.40 2.26
CA LEU A 245 -5.39 -5.38 2.98
C LEU A 245 -4.67 -5.98 4.17
N SER A 246 -3.34 -5.90 4.12
CA SER A 246 -2.46 -6.41 5.17
C SER A 246 -2.05 -5.34 6.18
N ASN A 247 -2.92 -4.35 6.42
CA ASN A 247 -2.71 -3.31 7.42
C ASN A 247 -4.00 -2.84 8.13
N ALA A 248 -3.77 -2.24 9.29
CA ALA A 248 -4.70 -1.35 9.98
C ALA A 248 -4.04 0.02 10.09
N ARG A 249 -4.82 1.10 10.03
CA ARG A 249 -4.26 2.46 10.06
C ARG A 249 -5.13 3.44 10.84
N VAL A 250 -4.49 4.43 11.43
CA VAL A 250 -5.11 5.64 11.99
C VAL A 250 -4.32 6.86 11.56
N GLY A 251 -5.01 7.88 11.05
CA GLY A 251 -4.40 9.15 10.61
C GLY A 251 -4.71 10.30 11.57
N PHE A 252 -3.77 11.21 11.77
CA PHE A 252 -3.93 12.44 12.54
C PHE A 252 -3.62 13.64 11.64
N GLU A 253 -4.47 14.67 11.69
CA GLU A 253 -4.26 15.93 10.96
C GLU A 253 -3.02 16.71 11.44
N GLY A 254 -2.49 16.31 12.59
CA GLY A 254 -1.31 16.88 13.23
C GLY A 254 -1.51 17.02 14.74
N GLY A 255 -0.74 17.93 15.32
CA GLY A 255 -0.76 18.27 16.73
C GLY A 255 0.45 17.73 17.48
N ALA A 256 1.42 18.60 17.77
CA ALA A 256 2.57 18.23 18.59
C ALA A 256 2.12 17.69 19.97
N GLY A 257 2.81 16.65 20.45
CA GLY A 257 2.54 16.04 21.74
C GLY A 257 2.93 14.58 21.81
N THR A 258 2.69 14.00 22.98
CA THR A 258 2.87 12.56 23.22
C THR A 258 1.59 11.81 22.88
N TYR A 259 1.72 10.74 22.15
CA TYR A 259 0.65 9.84 21.76
C TYR A 259 0.83 8.50 22.44
N LEU A 260 -0.29 7.88 22.81
CA LEU A 260 -0.36 6.52 23.32
C LEU A 260 -1.06 5.67 22.26
N VAL A 261 -0.54 4.48 22.01
CA VAL A 261 -1.12 3.54 21.06
C VAL A 261 -1.29 2.19 21.74
N TYR A 262 -2.41 1.54 21.45
CA TYR A 262 -2.71 0.17 21.81
C TYR A 262 -2.88 -0.66 20.55
N VAL A 263 -2.27 -1.85 20.54
CA VAL A 263 -2.32 -2.79 19.45
C VAL A 263 -2.60 -4.19 19.99
N SER A 264 -3.48 -4.91 19.31
CA SER A 264 -3.73 -6.33 19.55
C SER A 264 -3.98 -7.02 18.22
N THR A 265 -3.45 -8.23 18.06
CA THR A 265 -3.71 -9.10 16.92
C THR A 265 -4.02 -10.51 17.39
N GLU A 266 -4.91 -11.18 16.69
CA GLU A 266 -5.23 -12.59 16.85
C GLU A 266 -5.39 -13.21 15.46
N PHE A 267 -4.56 -14.21 15.16
CA PHE A 267 -4.55 -14.93 13.89
C PHE A 267 -5.22 -16.29 14.09
N ASP A 268 -6.09 -16.68 13.16
CA ASP A 268 -6.80 -17.97 13.20
C ASP A 268 -6.74 -18.69 11.85
N PRO A 269 -5.95 -19.76 11.74
CA PRO A 269 -4.49 -19.80 11.90
C PRO A 269 -3.80 -19.31 10.61
N PRO A 270 -2.76 -18.46 10.69
CA PRO A 270 -1.43 -19.06 10.71
C PRO A 270 -0.43 -18.33 11.60
N ASP A 271 0.63 -19.06 11.92
CA ASP A 271 1.79 -18.80 12.79
C ASP A 271 2.66 -17.64 12.29
N ILE A 272 2.07 -16.45 12.24
CA ILE A 272 2.80 -15.20 12.17
C ILE A 272 3.32 -14.92 13.57
N ASP A 273 4.65 -15.02 13.75
CA ASP A 273 5.27 -14.82 15.07
C ASP A 273 5.38 -13.32 15.44
N SER A 274 5.32 -12.44 14.44
CA SER A 274 5.45 -11.00 14.65
C SER A 274 4.70 -10.15 13.64
N VAL A 275 4.24 -9.00 14.11
CA VAL A 275 3.66 -7.91 13.32
C VAL A 275 4.52 -6.66 13.44
N VAL A 276 4.33 -5.69 12.57
CA VAL A 276 5.06 -4.41 12.61
C VAL A 276 4.08 -3.30 12.95
N VAL A 277 4.45 -2.42 13.85
CA VAL A 277 3.78 -1.13 13.99
C VAL A 277 4.75 -0.05 13.53
N ASN A 278 4.27 0.85 12.67
CA ASN A 278 5.03 2.01 12.25
C ASN A 278 4.27 3.32 12.43
N VAL A 279 5.04 4.40 12.51
CA VAL A 279 4.59 5.79 12.48
C VAL A 279 5.22 6.45 11.26
N TYR A 280 4.39 6.99 10.39
CA TYR A 280 4.79 7.77 9.22
C TYR A 280 4.54 9.25 9.51
N ALA A 281 5.62 10.02 9.69
CA ALA A 281 5.57 11.40 10.16
C ALA A 281 6.68 12.26 9.52
N ALA A 282 6.57 13.58 9.64
CA ALA A 282 7.58 14.54 9.16
C ALA A 282 8.93 14.47 9.90
N GLU A 283 9.05 13.63 10.92
CA GLU A 283 10.23 13.45 11.75
C GLU A 283 10.37 11.99 12.19
N GLN A 284 11.59 11.58 12.56
CA GLN A 284 11.83 10.28 13.18
C GLN A 284 11.32 10.31 14.62
N VAL A 285 10.48 9.35 14.99
CA VAL A 285 10.00 9.19 16.37
C VAL A 285 10.58 7.92 16.99
N THR A 286 10.62 7.89 18.32
CA THR A 286 10.97 6.68 19.08
C THR A 286 9.71 6.07 19.66
N LEU A 287 9.49 4.79 19.39
CA LEU A 287 8.37 4.00 19.91
C LEU A 287 8.78 3.34 21.23
N ALA A 288 8.40 3.94 22.36
CA ALA A 288 8.72 3.43 23.69
C ALA A 288 7.64 2.44 24.16
N PRO A 289 7.94 1.15 24.38
CA PRO A 289 6.95 0.17 24.83
C PRO A 289 6.44 0.47 26.24
N SER A 290 5.16 0.19 26.47
CA SER A 290 4.51 0.23 27.78
C SER A 290 4.45 -1.17 28.40
N ASP A 291 4.67 -1.25 29.72
CA ASP A 291 4.55 -2.47 30.51
C ASP A 291 3.09 -2.82 30.87
N GLN A 292 2.14 -1.92 30.57
CA GLN A 292 0.72 -2.05 30.94
C GLN A 292 -0.20 -1.82 29.73
N PRO A 293 -0.16 -2.68 28.70
CA PRO A 293 -0.99 -2.51 27.50
C PRO A 293 -2.49 -2.44 27.80
N ASP A 294 -2.99 -3.23 28.75
CA ASP A 294 -4.40 -3.19 29.14
C ASP A 294 -4.78 -1.89 29.84
N SER A 295 -3.86 -1.26 30.56
CA SER A 295 -4.13 0.04 31.16
C SER A 295 -4.26 1.10 30.06
N ALA A 296 -3.42 1.03 29.01
CA ALA A 296 -3.49 1.94 27.88
C ALA A 296 -4.89 1.96 27.22
N LEU A 297 -5.39 0.79 26.80
CA LEU A 297 -6.72 0.72 26.19
C LEU A 297 -7.82 1.15 27.18
N ARG A 298 -7.76 0.68 28.43
CA ARG A 298 -8.76 1.05 29.43
C ARG A 298 -8.78 2.55 29.72
N MET A 299 -7.64 3.23 29.71
CA MET A 299 -7.58 4.68 29.85
C MET A 299 -8.23 5.40 28.66
N MET A 300 -7.99 4.94 27.42
CA MET A 300 -8.63 5.49 26.22
C MET A 300 -10.15 5.33 26.27
N LEU A 301 -10.62 4.17 26.72
CA LEU A 301 -12.05 3.88 26.90
C LEU A 301 -12.66 4.62 28.12
N GLY A 302 -11.86 5.25 28.98
CA GLY A 302 -12.34 5.84 30.24
C GLY A 302 -12.73 4.81 31.31
N LEU A 303 -12.28 3.56 31.19
CA LEU A 303 -12.64 2.40 32.00
C LEU A 303 -11.43 1.79 32.74
N ASP A 304 -10.47 2.61 33.20
CA ASP A 304 -9.33 2.14 34.01
C ASP A 304 -9.73 1.84 35.47
N CYS A 305 -10.51 0.77 35.62
CA CYS A 305 -11.04 0.26 36.88
C CYS A 305 -11.25 -1.27 36.83
N ASP A 306 -11.41 -1.86 38.02
CA ASP A 306 -11.63 -3.30 38.18
C ASP A 306 -13.12 -3.68 38.09
N GLU A 307 -14.04 -2.72 38.22
CA GLU A 307 -15.48 -2.94 38.08
C GLU A 307 -16.08 -1.84 37.20
N VAL A 308 -16.79 -2.26 36.15
CA VAL A 308 -17.51 -1.39 35.21
C VAL A 308 -19.01 -1.59 35.43
N ALA A 309 -19.76 -0.50 35.48
CA ALA A 309 -21.21 -0.48 35.60
C ALA A 309 -21.82 -0.01 34.28
N TRP A 310 -22.79 -0.77 33.77
CA TRP A 310 -23.61 -0.43 32.61
C TRP A 310 -25.03 -0.13 33.08
N ALA A 311 -25.48 1.11 32.87
CA ALA A 311 -26.84 1.52 33.22
C ALA A 311 -27.79 1.19 32.05
N THR A 312 -28.80 0.35 32.32
CA THR A 312 -29.88 0.02 31.36
C THR A 312 -31.20 0.64 31.84
N GLN A 313 -32.29 0.46 31.08
CA GLN A 313 -33.61 0.96 31.45
C GLN A 313 -34.13 0.28 32.74
N GLY A 314 -33.78 0.85 33.89
CA GLY A 314 -34.26 0.42 35.21
C GLY A 314 -33.33 -0.52 35.98
N SER A 315 -32.16 -0.88 35.46
CA SER A 315 -31.16 -1.66 36.21
C SER A 315 -29.73 -1.21 35.93
N THR A 316 -28.80 -1.63 36.79
CA THR A 316 -27.36 -1.42 36.58
C THR A 316 -26.69 -2.77 36.64
N VAL A 317 -26.09 -3.18 35.52
CA VAL A 317 -25.32 -4.43 35.44
C VAL A 317 -23.88 -4.10 35.77
N LYS A 318 -23.26 -4.92 36.63
CA LYS A 318 -21.86 -4.77 37.00
C LYS A 318 -21.02 -5.86 36.36
N PHE A 319 -19.85 -5.45 35.88
CA PHE A 319 -18.88 -6.33 35.26
C PHE A 319 -17.56 -6.19 36.01
N LYS A 320 -16.98 -7.32 36.43
CA LYS A 320 -15.68 -7.37 37.10
C LYS A 320 -14.59 -7.72 36.12
N LYS A 321 -13.44 -7.07 36.25
CA LYS A 321 -12.27 -7.33 35.40
C LYS A 321 -11.96 -8.83 35.39
N SER A 322 -11.82 -9.37 34.20
CA SER A 322 -11.50 -10.77 33.99
C SER A 322 -10.06 -10.91 33.48
N ALA A 323 -9.46 -12.07 33.75
CA ALA A 323 -8.19 -12.46 33.14
C ALA A 323 -8.38 -12.89 31.66
N ALA A 324 -9.62 -13.22 31.27
CA ALA A 324 -9.95 -13.57 29.91
C ALA A 324 -9.73 -12.38 28.97
N ARG A 325 -9.41 -12.71 27.72
CA ARG A 325 -9.33 -11.75 26.61
C ARG A 325 -10.23 -12.21 25.50
N VAL A 326 -10.72 -11.26 24.72
CA VAL A 326 -11.45 -11.51 23.49
C VAL A 326 -10.81 -10.67 22.39
N ARG A 327 -10.24 -11.30 21.35
CA ARG A 327 -9.46 -10.62 20.30
C ARG A 327 -8.32 -9.76 20.85
N GLY A 328 -7.76 -10.25 21.96
CA GLY A 328 -6.77 -9.60 22.81
C GLY A 328 -7.24 -8.34 23.56
N SER A 329 -8.47 -7.87 23.38
CA SER A 329 -9.08 -6.85 24.25
C SER A 329 -9.13 -7.33 25.71
N PRO A 330 -8.83 -6.46 26.71
CA PRO A 330 -9.22 -6.70 28.10
C PRO A 330 -10.74 -6.88 28.19
N THR A 331 -11.18 -7.70 29.16
CA THR A 331 -12.61 -7.99 29.36
C THR A 331 -13.05 -7.80 30.80
N TRP A 332 -14.37 -7.64 30.97
CA TRP A 332 -15.04 -7.70 32.26
C TRP A 332 -16.20 -8.69 32.18
N THR A 333 -16.40 -9.51 33.21
CA THR A 333 -17.44 -10.54 33.25
C THR A 333 -18.53 -10.16 34.24
N ALA A 334 -19.80 -10.36 33.85
CA ALA A 334 -20.93 -10.19 34.76
C ALA A 334 -21.14 -11.44 35.62
N ASP A 335 -21.36 -11.22 36.92
CA ASP A 335 -21.70 -12.26 37.89
C ASP A 335 -23.19 -12.30 38.24
N GLU A 336 -23.97 -11.31 37.81
CA GLU A 336 -25.38 -11.16 38.14
C GLU A 336 -26.30 -11.44 36.93
N ALA A 337 -27.45 -12.07 37.20
CA ALA A 337 -28.47 -12.34 36.18
C ALA A 337 -29.09 -11.03 35.64
N PRO A 338 -29.54 -10.99 34.37
CA PRO A 338 -29.58 -12.09 33.40
C PRO A 338 -28.27 -12.32 32.64
N TYR A 339 -27.23 -11.56 32.92
CA TYR A 339 -25.97 -11.54 32.17
C TYR A 339 -24.85 -12.36 32.80
N THR A 340 -25.15 -13.26 33.74
CA THR A 340 -24.13 -14.12 34.37
C THR A 340 -23.32 -14.86 33.30
N GLY A 341 -22.00 -14.67 33.31
CA GLY A 341 -21.07 -15.28 32.36
C GLY A 341 -20.78 -14.45 31.10
N TYR A 342 -21.63 -13.46 30.78
CA TYR A 342 -21.38 -12.57 29.65
C TYR A 342 -20.12 -11.74 29.88
N VAL A 343 -19.45 -11.42 28.77
CA VAL A 343 -18.21 -10.65 28.75
C VAL A 343 -18.39 -9.35 28.00
N LEU A 344 -18.06 -8.26 28.69
CA LEU A 344 -17.94 -6.92 28.18
C LEU A 344 -16.53 -6.72 27.63
N TRP A 345 -16.39 -6.29 26.38
CA TRP A 345 -15.09 -6.06 25.73
C TRP A 345 -15.20 -5.04 24.60
N PHE A 346 -14.05 -4.57 24.09
CA PHE A 346 -13.98 -3.60 22.99
C PHE A 346 -13.64 -4.33 21.69
N ASN A 347 -14.50 -4.22 20.68
CA ASN A 347 -14.33 -4.96 19.42
C ASN A 347 -13.46 -4.26 18.37
N GLY A 348 -12.90 -3.09 18.70
CA GLY A 348 -12.18 -2.23 17.76
C GLY A 348 -12.98 -0.99 17.35
N GLU A 349 -14.30 -1.02 17.49
CA GLU A 349 -15.18 0.09 17.13
C GLU A 349 -15.98 0.61 18.34
N GLN A 350 -16.53 -0.32 19.13
CA GLN A 350 -17.39 -0.01 20.25
C GLN A 350 -17.28 -1.06 21.36
N MET A 351 -17.90 -0.76 22.49
CA MET A 351 -18.06 -1.73 23.57
C MET A 351 -19.20 -2.68 23.22
N VAL A 352 -18.96 -3.97 23.40
CA VAL A 352 -19.93 -5.03 23.08
C VAL A 352 -20.01 -6.03 24.21
N LEU A 353 -21.10 -6.79 24.23
CA LEU A 353 -21.37 -7.80 25.24
C LEU A 353 -21.57 -9.17 24.57
N SER A 354 -20.67 -10.11 24.79
CA SER A 354 -20.76 -11.49 24.26
C SER A 354 -21.19 -12.49 25.35
N PRO A 355 -21.88 -13.60 25.00
CA PRO A 355 -22.27 -14.64 25.97
C PRO A 355 -21.09 -15.28 26.70
N SER A 356 -19.93 -15.39 26.05
CA SER A 356 -18.70 -15.94 26.62
C SER A 356 -17.46 -15.44 25.86
N PRO A 357 -16.24 -15.57 26.42
CA PRO A 357 -15.01 -15.26 25.70
C PRO A 357 -14.79 -16.07 24.43
N THR A 358 -15.42 -17.25 24.33
CA THR A 358 -15.27 -18.19 23.21
C THR A 358 -16.32 -17.97 22.12
N GLU A 359 -17.25 -17.06 22.30
CA GLU A 359 -18.30 -16.71 21.32
C GLU A 359 -18.23 -15.22 20.95
N PRO A 360 -17.08 -14.72 20.46
CA PRO A 360 -16.89 -13.30 20.19
C PRO A 360 -17.82 -12.75 19.11
N ASP A 361 -18.26 -13.59 18.17
CA ASP A 361 -19.10 -13.18 17.03
C ASP A 361 -20.60 -13.12 17.38
N SER A 362 -20.99 -13.63 18.55
CA SER A 362 -22.33 -13.41 19.09
C SER A 362 -22.25 -12.31 20.14
N PHE A 363 -22.71 -11.11 19.81
CA PHE A 363 -22.67 -10.00 20.74
C PHE A 363 -23.90 -9.10 20.66
N LEU A 364 -24.16 -8.41 21.78
CA LEU A 364 -25.10 -7.32 21.88
C LEU A 364 -24.32 -6.01 21.87
N GLU A 365 -24.77 -5.06 21.05
CA GLU A 365 -24.31 -3.68 21.12
C GLU A 365 -24.92 -3.01 22.35
N ILE A 366 -24.09 -2.38 23.18
CA ILE A 366 -24.51 -1.80 24.46
C ILE A 366 -24.52 -0.26 24.44
N GLY A 367 -24.40 0.34 23.25
CA GLY A 367 -24.17 1.76 23.04
C GLY A 367 -22.68 2.14 23.14
N GLY A 368 -22.38 3.43 23.04
CA GLY A 368 -21.00 3.91 23.18
C GLY A 368 -20.47 3.80 24.61
N ALA A 369 -19.16 4.00 24.77
CA ALA A 369 -18.47 3.87 26.06
C ALA A 369 -19.02 4.82 27.14
N GLU A 370 -19.72 5.89 26.75
CA GLU A 370 -20.42 6.82 27.64
C GLU A 370 -21.56 6.19 28.44
N ALA A 371 -22.11 5.05 27.99
CA ALA A 371 -23.10 4.27 28.75
C ALA A 371 -22.47 3.48 29.92
N LEU A 372 -21.13 3.41 29.95
CA LEU A 372 -20.35 2.70 30.94
C LEU A 372 -19.70 3.67 31.93
N SER A 373 -19.60 3.24 33.17
CA SER A 373 -18.89 3.99 34.20
C SER A 373 -18.09 3.07 35.10
N CYS A 374 -16.98 3.56 35.64
CA CYS A 374 -16.28 2.83 36.69
C CYS A 374 -17.15 2.80 37.96
N ALA A 375 -17.48 1.60 38.44
CA ALA A 375 -18.20 1.44 39.69
C ALA A 375 -17.29 1.93 40.82
N ARG A 376 -17.61 3.11 41.38
CA ARG A 376 -16.89 3.87 42.42
C ARG A 376 -15.56 3.28 42.87
N ARG A 377 -14.45 3.96 42.57
CA ARG A 377 -13.13 3.72 43.17
C ARG A 377 -13.26 3.67 44.70
N ARG A 378 -13.40 2.47 45.28
CA ARG A 378 -12.84 2.25 46.61
C ARG A 378 -11.35 2.46 46.42
N LEU A 379 -10.78 3.46 47.08
CA LEU A 379 -9.33 3.65 47.20
C LEU A 379 -8.76 2.45 47.99
N SER A 380 -8.77 1.25 47.40
CA SER A 380 -8.07 0.11 47.93
C SER A 380 -6.58 0.37 47.72
N ARG A 381 -5.84 0.45 48.82
CA ARG A 381 -4.38 0.43 48.81
C ARG A 381 -3.92 -0.74 47.94
N ARG A 382 -3.11 -0.46 46.91
CA ARG A 382 -2.49 -1.45 46.01
C ARG A 382 -1.88 -2.58 46.85
N ALA A 383 -2.52 -3.74 46.84
CA ALA A 383 -1.84 -5.00 47.03
C ALA A 383 -1.37 -5.42 45.64
N ASN A 384 -0.05 -5.43 45.41
CA ASN A 384 0.54 -6.01 44.21
C ASN A 384 0.30 -7.53 44.27
N ALA A 385 -0.85 -7.98 43.76
CA ALA A 385 -1.09 -9.37 43.47
C ALA A 385 -0.60 -9.62 42.04
N SER A 386 0.56 -10.26 41.94
CA SER A 386 1.05 -10.91 40.73
C SER A 386 0.09 -12.05 40.38
N ALA A 387 -0.90 -11.75 39.54
CA ALA A 387 -1.79 -12.75 38.97
C ALA A 387 -1.06 -13.46 37.81
N GLU A 388 -0.19 -14.40 38.15
CA GLU A 388 0.25 -15.45 37.23
C GLU A 388 -0.90 -16.47 37.12
N GLY A 389 -1.90 -16.14 36.29
CA GLY A 389 -2.89 -17.12 35.86
C GLY A 389 -2.30 -17.97 34.74
N SER A 390 -2.26 -19.29 34.91
CA SER A 390 -1.73 -20.25 33.95
C SER A 390 -2.49 -20.15 32.62
N GLY A 391 -1.88 -19.51 31.63
CA GLY A 391 -2.33 -19.50 30.24
C GLY A 391 -2.07 -20.84 29.52
N ASP A 392 -1.75 -21.90 30.25
CA ASP A 392 -1.23 -23.15 29.72
C ASP A 392 -2.29 -23.94 28.91
N ASP A 393 -3.57 -23.89 29.32
CA ASP A 393 -4.64 -24.62 28.60
C ASP A 393 -4.99 -24.01 27.22
N VAL A 394 -4.78 -22.70 27.04
CA VAL A 394 -4.95 -22.04 25.73
C VAL A 394 -3.70 -22.23 24.86
N GLN A 395 -2.52 -22.34 25.47
CA GLN A 395 -1.28 -22.64 24.75
C GLN A 395 -1.25 -24.09 24.22
N GLU A 396 -1.78 -25.07 24.96
CA GLU A 396 -1.84 -26.48 24.52
C GLU A 396 -2.66 -26.64 23.22
N LYS A 397 -3.85 -25.99 23.12
CA LYS A 397 -4.67 -26.00 21.90
C LYS A 397 -4.03 -25.24 20.73
N ARG A 398 -3.33 -24.12 21.01
CA ARG A 398 -2.54 -23.41 19.97
C ARG A 398 -1.37 -24.25 19.47
N ARG A 399 -0.77 -25.10 20.32
CA ARG A 399 0.29 -26.03 19.92
C ARG A 399 -0.20 -27.09 18.93
N LEU A 400 -1.45 -27.55 19.07
CA LEU A 400 -2.09 -28.46 18.12
C LEU A 400 -2.48 -27.76 16.80
N ALA A 401 -2.75 -26.44 16.83
CA ALA A 401 -2.92 -25.63 15.61
C ALA A 401 -1.59 -25.33 14.89
N SER A 402 -0.46 -25.27 15.62
CA SER A 402 0.89 -25.10 15.05
C SER A 402 1.41 -26.31 14.26
N GLU A 403 0.64 -27.40 14.21
CA GLU A 403 0.89 -28.54 13.32
C GLU A 403 0.35 -28.31 11.90
N SER A 404 -0.26 -27.14 11.61
CA SER A 404 -0.59 -26.80 10.24
C SER A 404 0.68 -26.84 9.37
N GLU A 405 0.61 -27.45 8.19
CA GLU A 405 1.74 -27.47 7.24
C GLU A 405 2.18 -26.05 6.82
N CYS A 406 1.37 -25.04 7.11
CA CYS A 406 1.62 -23.64 6.81
C CYS A 406 2.48 -22.93 7.86
N ALA A 407 2.44 -23.34 9.12
CA ALA A 407 3.22 -22.73 10.20
C ALA A 407 4.72 -22.60 9.86
N PRO A 408 5.41 -23.71 9.50
CA PRO A 408 6.84 -23.66 9.27
C PRO A 408 7.16 -22.93 7.96
N LYS A 409 6.24 -22.95 6.98
CA LYS A 409 6.39 -22.25 5.71
C LYS A 409 6.35 -20.73 5.90
N TRP A 410 5.40 -20.23 6.70
CA TRP A 410 5.33 -18.82 7.06
C TRP A 410 6.56 -18.37 7.84
N ARG A 411 6.98 -19.13 8.86
CA ARG A 411 8.19 -18.82 9.63
C ARG A 411 9.43 -18.74 8.73
N SER A 412 9.63 -19.73 7.86
CA SER A 412 10.73 -19.74 6.89
C SER A 412 10.70 -18.53 5.95
N ARG A 413 9.51 -18.12 5.50
CA ARG A 413 9.34 -16.90 4.69
C ARG A 413 9.72 -15.63 5.45
N MET A 414 9.31 -15.50 6.70
CA MET A 414 9.62 -14.33 7.53
C MET A 414 11.10 -14.27 7.90
N GLU A 415 11.71 -15.39 8.31
CA GLU A 415 13.14 -15.50 8.58
C GLU A 415 14.01 -15.19 7.37
N ARG A 416 13.49 -15.45 6.16
CA ARG A 416 14.16 -15.10 4.92
C ARG A 416 14.23 -13.59 4.72
N LEU A 417 13.21 -12.82 5.13
CA LEU A 417 13.20 -11.35 5.00
C LEU A 417 14.37 -10.71 5.76
N ASP A 418 14.71 -11.23 6.94
CA ASP A 418 15.83 -10.77 7.76
C ASP A 418 17.21 -11.01 7.09
N LYS A 419 17.26 -11.75 5.96
CA LYS A 419 18.46 -12.06 5.19
C LYS A 419 18.52 -11.35 3.84
N LEU A 420 17.50 -10.57 3.46
CA LEU A 420 17.41 -9.97 2.12
C LEU A 420 18.30 -8.75 1.91
N ASP A 421 18.77 -8.11 2.99
CA ASP A 421 19.72 -6.99 2.92
C ASP A 421 21.16 -7.50 2.68
N ASN A 422 21.32 -8.28 1.61
CA ASN A 422 22.56 -8.96 1.25
C ASN A 422 23.20 -8.36 -0.02
N ALA A 423 22.96 -7.06 -0.29
CA ALA A 423 23.46 -6.39 -1.49
C ALA A 423 25.00 -6.49 -1.62
N ALA A 424 25.72 -6.42 -0.49
CA ALA A 424 27.17 -6.60 -0.45
C ALA A 424 27.62 -8.01 -0.91
N ASP A 425 26.84 -9.05 -0.61
CA ASP A 425 27.14 -10.44 -0.98
C ASP A 425 26.89 -10.72 -2.47
N LEU A 426 26.14 -9.84 -3.15
CA LEU A 426 25.75 -9.98 -4.57
C LEU A 426 26.72 -9.28 -5.54
N GLY A 427 27.63 -8.42 -5.03
CA GLY A 427 28.49 -7.56 -5.84
C GLY A 427 29.57 -8.30 -6.66
N SER A 428 29.79 -9.60 -6.45
CA SER A 428 30.84 -10.37 -7.10
C SER A 428 30.38 -11.23 -8.28
N GLY A 429 29.12 -11.08 -8.73
CA GLY A 429 28.54 -11.98 -9.74
C GLY A 429 28.30 -13.41 -9.23
N SER A 430 28.28 -13.56 -7.90
CA SER A 430 27.90 -14.79 -7.19
C SER A 430 26.42 -15.11 -7.42
N ASP A 431 26.09 -16.40 -7.43
CA ASP A 431 24.71 -16.85 -7.38
C ASP A 431 24.05 -16.31 -6.10
N ASP A 432 22.84 -15.77 -6.22
CA ASP A 432 22.03 -15.31 -5.09
C ASP A 432 21.36 -16.53 -4.44
N PRO A 433 21.84 -17.06 -3.30
CA PRO A 433 21.28 -18.28 -2.73
C PRO A 433 19.83 -18.11 -2.25
N LEU A 434 19.39 -16.86 -2.05
CA LEU A 434 18.01 -16.55 -1.64
C LEU A 434 17.08 -16.35 -2.84
N PHE A 435 17.64 -16.23 -4.04
CA PHE A 435 16.92 -16.03 -5.29
C PHE A 435 17.73 -16.56 -6.48
N PRO A 436 17.94 -17.89 -6.56
CA PRO A 436 18.79 -18.49 -7.57
C PRO A 436 18.24 -18.27 -8.99
N PRO A 437 19.11 -18.20 -10.02
CA PRO A 437 18.72 -18.06 -11.44
C PRO A 437 18.16 -19.38 -12.00
N GLU A 438 17.07 -19.86 -11.42
CA GLU A 438 16.49 -21.15 -11.75
C GLU A 438 14.97 -21.06 -11.94
N SER A 439 14.39 -22.09 -12.54
CA SER A 439 12.96 -22.13 -12.85
C SER A 439 12.10 -21.98 -11.60
N ALA A 440 12.55 -22.43 -10.43
CA ALA A 440 11.83 -22.29 -9.17
C ALA A 440 11.64 -20.81 -8.75
N SER A 441 12.56 -19.92 -9.13
CA SER A 441 12.45 -18.47 -8.91
C SER A 441 11.51 -17.79 -9.90
N LEU A 442 11.17 -18.46 -11.01
CA LEU A 442 10.13 -18.03 -11.93
C LEU A 442 8.77 -18.48 -11.42
N ALA A 443 8.55 -19.80 -11.35
CA ALA A 443 7.29 -20.41 -10.93
C ALA A 443 7.46 -21.86 -10.47
N PRO A 444 6.50 -22.42 -9.71
CA PRO A 444 6.46 -23.84 -9.42
C PRO A 444 6.44 -24.72 -10.69
N PRO A 445 6.90 -25.99 -10.62
CA PRO A 445 6.85 -26.91 -11.75
C PRO A 445 5.43 -27.01 -12.35
N HIS A 446 5.36 -27.14 -13.67
CA HIS A 446 4.12 -27.27 -14.46
C HIS A 446 3.18 -26.05 -14.45
N LYS A 447 3.58 -24.93 -13.85
CA LYS A 447 2.85 -23.67 -14.01
C LYS A 447 3.14 -23.04 -15.38
N SER A 448 2.16 -22.28 -15.86
CA SER A 448 2.32 -21.40 -17.00
C SER A 448 2.86 -20.05 -16.53
N CYS A 449 3.70 -19.43 -17.35
CA CYS A 449 4.22 -18.09 -17.14
C CYS A 449 3.82 -17.22 -18.34
N GLY A 450 3.69 -15.92 -18.10
CA GLY A 450 3.37 -14.93 -19.12
C GLY A 450 2.44 -13.84 -18.62
N ASP A 451 2.20 -12.87 -19.49
CA ASP A 451 1.29 -11.76 -19.24
C ASP A 451 -0.13 -12.19 -19.64
N THR A 452 -0.91 -12.65 -18.67
CA THR A 452 -2.27 -13.15 -18.92
C THR A 452 -3.21 -12.06 -19.42
N ALA A 453 -2.95 -10.81 -19.06
CA ALA A 453 -3.75 -9.67 -19.49
C ALA A 453 -3.49 -9.32 -20.97
N HIS A 454 -2.32 -9.68 -21.51
CA HIS A 454 -2.04 -9.72 -22.95
C HIS A 454 -2.42 -11.05 -23.62
N GLY A 455 -3.02 -11.99 -22.90
CA GLY A 455 -3.30 -13.34 -23.41
C GLY A 455 -2.04 -14.17 -23.68
N ILE A 456 -0.89 -13.76 -23.13
CA ILE A 456 0.39 -14.46 -23.27
C ILE A 456 0.48 -15.48 -22.15
N GLN A 457 0.33 -16.77 -22.48
CA GLN A 457 0.55 -17.88 -21.55
C GLN A 457 1.39 -18.95 -22.22
N GLY A 458 2.44 -19.42 -21.54
CA GLY A 458 3.31 -20.47 -22.05
C GLY A 458 4.07 -21.20 -20.97
N SER A 459 4.87 -22.20 -21.35
CA SER A 459 5.73 -22.90 -20.40
C SER A 459 6.78 -21.95 -19.84
N CYS A 460 6.93 -21.93 -18.51
CA CYS A 460 7.99 -21.16 -17.85
C CYS A 460 9.41 -21.54 -18.30
N LYS A 461 9.59 -22.71 -18.94
CA LYS A 461 10.88 -23.11 -19.52
C LYS A 461 11.39 -22.13 -20.57
N LYS A 462 10.49 -21.47 -21.32
CA LYS A 462 10.87 -20.44 -22.31
C LYS A 462 11.61 -19.26 -21.66
N TYR A 463 11.40 -19.04 -20.35
CA TYR A 463 11.91 -17.87 -19.62
C TYR A 463 13.02 -18.23 -18.63
N ASN A 464 13.44 -19.50 -18.59
CA ASN A 464 14.53 -19.96 -17.73
C ASN A 464 15.90 -19.70 -18.39
N HIS A 465 16.08 -18.48 -18.88
CA HIS A 465 17.34 -17.93 -19.36
C HIS A 465 17.64 -16.71 -18.51
N TRP A 466 18.87 -16.62 -18.03
CA TRP A 466 19.24 -15.63 -17.03
C TRP A 466 20.49 -14.90 -17.49
N ALA A 467 20.47 -13.58 -17.42
CA ALA A 467 21.60 -12.74 -17.77
C ALA A 467 22.03 -11.86 -16.60
N GLY A 468 23.30 -11.47 -16.57
CA GLY A 468 23.81 -10.46 -15.64
C GLY A 468 23.13 -9.12 -15.86
N LEU A 469 23.04 -8.28 -14.83
CA LEU A 469 22.43 -6.94 -14.98
C LEU A 469 23.20 -6.07 -15.97
N GLU A 470 24.53 -6.10 -15.89
CA GLU A 470 25.42 -5.42 -16.84
C GLU A 470 25.20 -5.94 -18.27
N GLU A 471 25.13 -7.26 -18.45
CA GLU A 471 24.85 -7.86 -19.75
C GLU A 471 23.48 -7.42 -20.31
N THR A 472 22.42 -7.42 -19.48
CA THR A 472 21.09 -6.96 -19.88
C THR A 472 21.08 -5.46 -20.23
N MET A 473 21.79 -4.62 -19.47
CA MET A 473 21.99 -3.20 -19.77
C MET A 473 22.68 -3.01 -21.12
N GLU A 474 23.80 -3.70 -21.33
CA GLU A 474 24.54 -3.64 -22.58
C GLU A 474 23.70 -4.10 -23.76
N LYS A 475 22.94 -5.19 -23.63
CA LYS A 475 22.01 -5.66 -24.67
C LYS A 475 20.95 -4.60 -24.97
N ALA A 476 20.37 -3.97 -23.95
CA ALA A 476 19.39 -2.91 -24.12
C ALA A 476 19.99 -1.68 -24.84
N GLN A 477 21.17 -1.24 -24.43
CA GLN A 477 21.89 -0.12 -25.05
C GLN A 477 22.27 -0.44 -26.50
N ARG A 478 22.81 -1.63 -26.77
CA ARG A 478 23.11 -2.09 -28.14
C ARG A 478 21.85 -2.11 -29.00
N ARG A 479 20.72 -2.63 -28.51
CA ARG A 479 19.44 -2.59 -29.24
C ARG A 479 19.01 -1.16 -29.56
N HIS A 480 19.09 -0.26 -28.58
CA HIS A 480 18.74 1.15 -28.76
C HIS A 480 19.65 1.82 -29.81
N GLU A 481 20.96 1.60 -29.74
CA GLU A 481 21.92 2.13 -30.71
C GLU A 481 21.71 1.56 -32.13
N THR A 482 21.49 0.25 -32.24
CA THR A 482 21.19 -0.41 -33.51
C THR A 482 19.92 0.17 -34.11
N MET A 483 18.85 0.30 -33.32
CA MET A 483 17.61 0.92 -33.77
C MET A 483 17.84 2.32 -34.31
N ARG A 484 18.59 3.16 -33.58
CA ARG A 484 18.93 4.53 -33.98
C ARG A 484 19.76 4.61 -35.26
N LYS A 485 20.66 3.67 -35.47
CA LYS A 485 21.55 3.63 -36.64
C LYS A 485 20.87 3.02 -37.87
N CYS A 486 20.01 2.03 -37.66
CA CYS A 486 19.46 1.20 -38.72
C CYS A 486 18.07 1.61 -39.15
N VAL A 487 17.24 2.18 -38.28
CA VAL A 487 15.83 2.39 -38.60
C VAL A 487 15.54 3.88 -38.70
N ASP A 488 15.16 4.29 -39.90
CA ASP A 488 14.59 5.61 -40.14
C ASP A 488 13.10 5.59 -39.83
N PHE A 489 12.64 6.62 -39.12
CA PHE A 489 11.23 6.85 -38.86
C PHE A 489 10.80 8.17 -39.50
N ALA A 490 9.67 8.15 -40.20
CA ALA A 490 9.07 9.33 -40.81
C ALA A 490 7.58 9.35 -40.49
N THR A 491 7.11 10.49 -39.97
CA THR A 491 5.68 10.68 -39.69
C THR A 491 4.95 11.01 -40.98
N GLU A 492 3.88 10.27 -41.28
CA GLU A 492 3.00 10.51 -42.43
C GLU A 492 1.54 10.44 -41.98
N GLY A 493 1.01 11.58 -41.56
CA GLY A 493 -0.32 11.67 -40.96
C GLY A 493 -0.35 10.95 -39.60
N GLU A 494 -1.32 10.04 -39.45
CA GLU A 494 -1.49 9.18 -38.26
C GLU A 494 -0.64 7.92 -38.29
N TRP A 495 0.26 7.79 -39.28
CA TRP A 495 1.12 6.63 -39.43
C TRP A 495 2.58 7.01 -39.21
N CYS A 496 3.30 6.14 -38.53
CA CYS A 496 4.75 6.18 -38.51
C CYS A 496 5.30 5.18 -39.52
N LYS A 497 5.88 5.72 -40.59
CA LYS A 497 6.63 4.92 -41.55
C LYS A 497 8.00 4.60 -40.98
N TYR A 498 8.41 3.35 -41.15
CA TYR A 498 9.75 2.92 -40.79
C TYR A 498 10.49 2.36 -42.01
N THR A 499 11.80 2.47 -42.01
CA THR A 499 12.68 1.80 -42.98
C THR A 499 13.93 1.32 -42.27
N ASN A 500 14.10 0.00 -42.19
CA ASN A 500 15.35 -0.61 -41.73
C ASN A 500 16.37 -0.54 -42.87
N LYS A 501 17.34 0.38 -42.77
CA LYS A 501 18.45 0.55 -43.71
C LYS A 501 19.56 -0.48 -43.56
N CYS A 502 19.56 -1.25 -42.48
CA CYS A 502 20.59 -2.26 -42.24
C CYS A 502 20.29 -3.56 -43.00
N SER A 503 21.36 -4.29 -43.29
CA SER A 503 21.30 -5.63 -43.92
C SER A 503 20.91 -6.74 -42.95
N GLU A 504 20.74 -6.40 -41.67
CA GLU A 504 20.36 -7.31 -40.60
C GLU A 504 18.99 -6.93 -40.06
N ALA A 505 18.29 -7.91 -39.50
CA ALA A 505 17.04 -7.65 -38.83
C ALA A 505 17.26 -6.86 -37.54
N VAL A 506 16.34 -5.96 -37.21
CA VAL A 506 16.39 -5.13 -36.02
C VAL A 506 15.19 -5.46 -35.13
N TYR A 507 15.46 -5.87 -33.90
CA TYR A 507 14.40 -6.15 -32.92
C TYR A 507 13.90 -4.85 -32.29
N THR A 508 12.59 -4.63 -32.37
CA THR A 508 11.90 -3.50 -31.76
C THR A 508 11.30 -3.88 -30.42
N VAL A 509 10.98 -2.87 -29.62
CA VAL A 509 10.33 -3.09 -28.33
C VAL A 509 8.84 -3.37 -28.56
N LYS A 510 8.38 -4.56 -28.14
CA LYS A 510 6.98 -5.06 -27.99
C LYS A 510 5.98 -4.95 -29.15
N SER A 511 5.85 -3.84 -29.89
CA SER A 511 4.70 -3.63 -30.80
C SER A 511 4.94 -4.08 -32.23
N ILE A 512 6.19 -4.06 -32.72
CA ILE A 512 6.50 -4.40 -34.14
C ILE A 512 7.24 -5.75 -34.24
N GLY A 513 7.78 -6.26 -33.13
CA GLY A 513 8.62 -7.45 -33.13
C GLY A 513 9.92 -7.23 -33.91
N GLN A 514 10.22 -8.12 -34.84
CA GLN A 514 11.44 -8.10 -35.64
C GLN A 514 11.19 -7.36 -36.97
N LEU A 515 11.98 -6.30 -37.23
CA LEU A 515 12.03 -5.65 -38.53
C LEU A 515 13.06 -6.37 -39.41
N ASP A 516 12.61 -7.05 -40.45
CA ASP A 516 13.52 -7.72 -41.38
C ASP A 516 14.53 -6.74 -42.01
N ALA A 517 15.65 -7.30 -42.47
CA ALA A 517 16.66 -6.54 -43.20
C ALA A 517 16.05 -5.81 -44.39
N GLN A 518 16.37 -4.52 -44.56
CA GLN A 518 15.84 -3.71 -45.67
C GLN A 518 14.30 -3.58 -45.70
N ALA A 519 13.61 -3.97 -44.63
CA ALA A 519 12.17 -3.86 -44.54
C ALA A 519 11.74 -2.40 -44.43
N SER A 520 10.64 -2.07 -45.08
CA SER A 520 9.91 -0.82 -44.87
C SER A 520 8.46 -1.14 -44.59
N GLY A 521 7.82 -0.29 -43.79
CA GLY A 521 6.44 -0.49 -43.40
C GLY A 521 5.85 0.75 -42.76
N SER A 522 4.66 0.60 -42.21
CA SER A 522 3.94 1.67 -41.53
C SER A 522 3.20 1.07 -40.36
N ILE A 523 3.22 1.78 -39.24
CA ILE A 523 2.51 1.42 -38.03
C ILE A 523 1.63 2.59 -37.67
N GLU A 524 0.41 2.29 -37.24
CA GLU A 524 -0.53 3.30 -36.77
C GLU A 524 0.01 3.95 -35.51
N GLY A 525 -0.02 5.28 -35.45
CA GLY A 525 0.51 6.10 -34.39
C GLY A 525 1.64 7.04 -34.81
N THR A 526 1.95 7.98 -33.92
CA THR A 526 3.04 8.95 -34.05
C THR A 526 4.40 8.25 -33.99
N CYS A 527 5.38 8.72 -34.77
CA CYS A 527 6.75 8.19 -34.64
C CYS A 527 7.39 8.45 -33.28
N GLU A 528 6.82 9.38 -32.51
CA GLU A 528 7.14 9.54 -31.11
C GLU A 528 6.78 8.28 -30.32
N SER A 529 5.63 7.66 -30.55
CA SER A 529 5.20 6.44 -29.85
C SER A 529 6.07 5.20 -30.11
N LEU A 530 6.78 5.18 -31.25
CA LEU A 530 7.72 4.13 -31.65
C LEU A 530 9.18 4.39 -31.24
N HIS A 531 9.43 5.50 -30.53
CA HIS A 531 10.62 5.80 -29.70
C HIS A 531 12.00 5.53 -30.29
N VAL A 532 12.37 6.27 -31.34
CA VAL A 532 13.78 6.39 -31.79
C VAL A 532 14.13 7.83 -32.23
N LEU A 533 13.30 8.83 -31.92
CA LEU A 533 13.63 10.21 -32.32
C LEU A 533 14.69 10.85 -31.40
N PRO A 534 15.66 11.59 -31.96
CA PRO A 534 16.85 12.09 -31.27
C PRO A 534 16.59 13.12 -30.15
N GLN A 535 15.35 13.61 -29.96
CA GLN A 535 15.03 14.50 -28.83
C GLN A 535 15.10 13.79 -27.47
N ALA A 536 15.12 12.45 -27.44
CA ALA A 536 15.40 11.68 -26.22
C ALA A 536 16.85 11.86 -25.71
N GLY A 537 17.79 12.34 -26.54
CA GLY A 537 19.19 12.53 -26.13
C GLY A 537 19.35 13.42 -24.89
N ASP A 538 18.52 14.47 -24.76
CA ASP A 538 18.53 15.38 -23.60
C ASP A 538 17.87 14.76 -22.36
N VAL A 539 16.91 13.83 -22.55
CA VAL A 539 16.22 13.14 -21.45
C VAL A 539 17.09 12.01 -20.90
N CYS A 540 17.74 11.25 -21.78
CA CYS A 540 18.62 10.15 -21.40
C CYS A 540 19.92 10.66 -20.76
N SER A 541 20.54 11.73 -21.29
CA SER A 541 21.77 12.29 -20.72
C SER A 541 21.60 12.85 -19.30
N ARG A 542 20.45 13.47 -18.98
CA ARG A 542 20.17 13.97 -17.62
C ARG A 542 19.99 12.87 -16.58
N GLN A 543 19.72 11.64 -16.99
CA GLN A 543 19.52 10.52 -16.08
C GLN A 543 20.82 9.81 -15.73
N ASP A 544 21.80 9.77 -16.64
CA ASP A 544 23.15 9.29 -16.33
C ASP A 544 23.79 10.10 -15.18
N ASP A 545 23.59 11.43 -15.20
CA ASP A 545 24.01 12.32 -14.11
C ASP A 545 23.32 11.98 -12.78
N LEU A 546 22.05 11.57 -12.81
CA LEU A 546 21.26 11.24 -11.62
C LEU A 546 21.70 9.89 -11.03
N VAL A 547 21.92 8.87 -11.87
CA VAL A 547 22.39 7.54 -11.45
C VAL A 547 23.79 7.64 -10.86
N GLN A 548 24.71 8.38 -11.50
CA GLN A 548 26.05 8.62 -10.96
C GLN A 548 26.01 9.39 -9.63
N LYS A 549 25.09 10.35 -9.49
CA LYS A 549 24.88 11.07 -8.24
C LYS A 549 24.39 10.15 -7.12
N VAL A 550 23.39 9.31 -7.35
CA VAL A 550 22.89 8.34 -6.34
C VAL A 550 23.96 7.31 -5.97
N ALA A 551 24.74 6.81 -6.93
CA ALA A 551 25.82 5.86 -6.68
C ALA A 551 26.98 6.48 -5.88
N SER A 552 27.30 7.76 -6.12
CA SER A 552 28.34 8.47 -5.37
C SER A 552 27.89 8.87 -3.96
N GLU A 553 26.62 9.25 -3.77
CA GLU A 553 26.07 9.56 -2.45
C GLU A 553 25.94 8.30 -1.57
N SER A 554 25.52 7.16 -2.14
CA SER A 554 25.41 5.87 -1.43
C SER A 554 26.76 5.25 -1.06
N SER A 555 27.80 5.40 -1.89
CA SER A 555 29.15 4.91 -1.57
C SER A 555 29.89 5.74 -0.52
N SER A 556 29.58 7.04 -0.41
CA SER A 556 30.19 7.93 0.59
C SER A 556 29.71 7.71 2.03
N ALA A 557 28.58 7.01 2.22
CA ALA A 557 28.03 6.67 3.53
C ALA A 557 28.62 5.38 4.14
N ALA A 558 29.44 4.63 3.39
CA ALA A 558 30.08 3.41 3.86
C ALA A 558 31.36 3.72 4.66
N ALA A 559 31.21 4.14 5.92
CA ALA A 559 32.32 4.14 6.87
C ALA A 559 32.76 2.68 7.17
N PRO A 560 34.06 2.41 7.43
CA PRO A 560 34.55 1.05 7.69
C PRO A 560 33.87 0.46 8.92
N ALA A 561 33.24 -0.71 8.74
CA ALA A 561 32.52 -1.42 9.79
C ALA A 561 33.45 -1.78 10.96
N GLY A 562 33.19 -1.17 12.13
CA GLY A 562 33.68 -1.69 13.41
C GLY A 562 32.97 -3.01 13.78
N PRO A 563 33.49 -3.76 14.76
CA PRO A 563 32.91 -5.04 15.18
C PRO A 563 31.46 -4.86 15.67
N ALA A 564 30.57 -5.72 15.18
CA ALA A 564 29.13 -5.66 15.38
C ALA A 564 28.72 -5.64 16.87
N PRO A 565 27.93 -4.65 17.33
CA PRO A 565 27.23 -4.71 18.61
C PRO A 565 25.87 -5.42 18.45
N SER A 566 25.39 -6.02 19.53
CA SER A 566 24.12 -6.75 19.61
C SER A 566 22.89 -5.86 19.33
N ALA A 567 22.15 -6.21 18.28
CA ALA A 567 20.68 -6.22 18.06
C ALA A 567 19.74 -5.10 18.58
N ALA A 568 20.19 -3.95 19.09
CA ALA A 568 19.26 -2.93 19.62
C ALA A 568 19.41 -1.50 19.03
N ARG A 569 20.31 -1.27 18.08
CA ARG A 569 20.45 0.04 17.43
C ARG A 569 20.95 -0.11 16.01
N LEU A 570 20.05 -0.06 15.03
CA LEU A 570 20.31 0.36 13.65
C LEU A 570 18.96 0.46 12.94
N GLY A 571 18.40 1.66 12.93
CA GLY A 571 17.18 1.98 12.21
C GLY A 571 17.27 3.44 11.81
N SER A 572 18.06 3.72 10.77
CA SER A 572 18.00 4.91 9.92
C SER A 572 19.32 5.04 9.15
N LEU A 573 19.35 4.61 7.89
CA LEU A 573 20.19 5.16 6.81
C LEU A 573 19.85 4.37 5.54
N GLY A 574 18.95 4.92 4.73
CA GLY A 574 18.47 4.29 3.50
C GLY A 574 17.23 5.00 2.98
N ALA A 575 17.36 6.30 2.67
CA ALA A 575 16.32 7.04 1.98
C ALA A 575 16.95 7.66 0.74
N LEU A 576 16.61 7.12 -0.43
CA LEU A 576 16.59 7.84 -1.71
C LEU A 576 15.94 6.96 -2.79
N GLY A 577 14.76 7.40 -3.24
CA GLY A 577 14.21 7.16 -4.57
C GLY A 577 13.63 5.79 -4.87
N ALA A 578 12.29 5.69 -4.89
CA ALA A 578 11.61 4.78 -5.81
C ALA A 578 10.11 5.12 -5.87
N ALA A 579 9.62 5.41 -7.07
CA ALA A 579 8.39 4.84 -7.59
C ALA A 579 8.35 5.09 -9.11
N ALA A 580 7.72 4.17 -9.82
CA ALA A 580 8.39 3.62 -10.98
C ALA A 580 7.72 3.95 -12.33
N GLY A 581 6.60 3.31 -12.65
CA GLY A 581 5.92 3.53 -13.93
C GLY A 581 4.98 4.74 -13.91
N CYS A 582 4.42 5.08 -12.74
CA CYS A 582 3.39 6.11 -12.63
C CYS A 582 3.82 7.37 -11.90
N LEU A 583 4.82 7.27 -11.01
CA LEU A 583 5.50 8.47 -10.53
C LEU A 583 6.36 9.13 -11.62
N THR A 584 6.87 8.38 -12.61
CA THR A 584 7.59 8.99 -13.74
C THR A 584 6.68 9.84 -14.63
N ALA A 585 5.43 9.40 -14.88
CA ALA A 585 4.44 10.22 -15.57
C ALA A 585 4.13 11.51 -14.79
N THR A 586 3.97 11.41 -13.47
CA THR A 586 3.66 12.55 -12.59
C THR A 586 4.84 13.54 -12.46
N VAL A 587 6.07 13.04 -12.31
CA VAL A 587 7.30 13.86 -12.21
C VAL A 587 7.64 14.53 -13.55
N ALA A 588 7.44 13.85 -14.68
CA ALA A 588 7.64 14.45 -16.01
C ALA A 588 6.60 15.55 -16.32
N LEU A 589 5.34 15.39 -15.87
CA LEU A 589 4.29 16.39 -16.02
C LEU A 589 4.55 17.63 -15.14
N LEU A 590 4.98 17.44 -13.89
CA LEU A 590 5.33 18.53 -12.97
C LEU A 590 6.56 19.34 -13.44
N ALA A 591 7.54 18.71 -14.06
CA ALA A 591 8.71 19.41 -14.63
C ALA A 591 8.37 20.26 -15.87
N ALA A 592 7.30 19.92 -16.61
CA ALA A 592 6.83 20.66 -17.79
C ALA A 592 5.95 21.89 -17.44
N LEU A 593 5.32 21.89 -16.25
CA LEU A 593 4.38 22.93 -15.83
C LEU A 593 5.00 24.03 -14.95
N MET A 594 6.28 23.94 -14.59
CA MET A 594 6.96 25.00 -13.84
C MET A 594 7.34 26.18 -14.76
N PRO A 595 6.93 27.42 -14.47
CA PRO A 595 7.37 28.59 -15.22
C PRO A 595 8.89 28.76 -15.05
N ARG A 596 9.60 28.94 -16.16
CA ARG A 596 11.01 29.36 -16.15
C ARG A 596 11.12 30.70 -15.41
N GLY A 597 11.63 30.65 -14.18
CA GLY A 597 11.93 31.84 -13.39
C GLY A 597 12.99 32.69 -14.08
N GLY A 598 12.58 33.84 -14.59
CA GLY A 598 13.48 34.83 -15.20
C GLY A 598 12.72 36.04 -15.70
N GLY A 599 12.35 36.95 -14.80
CA GLY A 599 11.79 38.25 -15.20
C GLY A 599 11.00 38.94 -14.11
N SER A 600 11.67 39.82 -13.36
CA SER A 600 11.04 40.84 -12.52
C SER A 600 10.08 41.70 -13.34
N ALA A 601 8.77 41.63 -13.06
CA ALA A 601 7.83 42.68 -13.38
C ALA A 601 6.70 42.69 -12.33
N ARG A 602 6.62 43.79 -11.58
CA ARG A 602 5.53 44.10 -10.67
C ARG A 602 4.22 44.21 -11.45
N GLY A 603 3.23 43.39 -11.11
CA GLY A 603 1.85 43.53 -11.55
C GLY A 603 0.92 43.01 -10.46
N GLY A 604 0.37 43.92 -9.65
CA GLY A 604 -0.45 43.58 -8.50
C GLY A 604 -1.81 43.00 -8.91
N TRP A 605 -2.14 41.84 -8.36
CA TRP A 605 -3.50 41.32 -8.31
C TRP A 605 -4.05 41.55 -6.91
N ARG A 606 -5.09 42.40 -6.82
CA ARG A 606 -5.90 42.58 -5.62
C ARG A 606 -6.87 41.41 -5.53
N ALA A 607 -6.65 40.50 -4.58
CA ALA A 607 -7.68 39.60 -4.10
C ALA A 607 -8.61 40.38 -3.17
N SER A 608 -9.87 40.51 -3.57
CA SER A 608 -10.95 41.05 -2.75
C SER A 608 -11.39 39.98 -1.76
N ALA A 609 -10.91 40.05 -0.52
CA ALA A 609 -11.44 39.25 0.58
C ALA A 609 -12.88 39.71 0.90
N ARG A 610 -13.87 38.86 0.62
CA ARG A 610 -15.18 38.94 1.27
C ARG A 610 -15.11 38.14 2.56
N ARG A 611 -15.27 38.83 3.70
CA ARG A 611 -15.70 38.22 4.96
C ARG A 611 -17.06 37.58 4.72
N SER A 612 -17.17 36.29 5.00
CA SER A 612 -18.45 35.65 5.34
C SER A 612 -18.51 35.59 6.86
N ASP A 613 -19.45 36.33 7.41
CA ASP A 613 -19.80 36.33 8.82
C ASP A 613 -20.33 34.95 9.25
N GLU A 614 -19.98 34.60 10.48
CA GLU A 614 -20.52 33.49 11.26
C GLU A 614 -22.06 33.58 11.32
N ASN A 615 -22.74 32.48 10.99
CA ASN A 615 -24.12 32.27 11.38
C ASN A 615 -24.25 30.86 11.95
N ASP A 616 -24.49 30.84 13.26
CA ASP A 616 -24.96 29.70 14.05
C ASP A 616 -26.22 29.10 13.41
N VAL A 617 -26.14 27.82 13.03
CA VAL A 617 -27.33 27.02 12.69
C VAL A 617 -27.64 26.14 13.90
N LEU A 618 -28.62 26.61 14.68
CA LEU A 618 -29.30 25.82 15.70
C LEU A 618 -30.17 24.75 15.02
N LEU A 619 -29.94 23.48 15.36
CA LEU A 619 -30.78 22.35 15.00
C LEU A 619 -32.11 22.41 15.78
N PRO A 620 -33.27 22.17 15.15
CA PRO A 620 -34.53 22.09 15.87
C PRO A 620 -34.74 20.71 16.51
N ASN A 621 -35.16 20.75 17.77
CA ASN A 621 -35.68 19.62 18.55
C ASN A 621 -36.90 19.00 17.87
N SER A 622 -36.94 17.67 17.80
CA SER A 622 -38.12 16.90 17.43
C SER A 622 -38.99 16.66 18.68
N ASP A 623 -40.05 17.45 18.81
CA ASP A 623 -41.13 17.16 19.75
C ASP A 623 -42.05 16.07 19.20
N SER A 624 -42.34 15.12 20.09
CA SER A 624 -43.34 14.07 19.94
C SER A 624 -44.74 14.64 20.09
N ASP A 625 -45.60 14.45 19.08
CA ASP A 625 -47.04 14.62 19.25
C ASP A 625 -47.79 13.33 18.92
N THR A 626 -48.47 12.87 19.97
CA THR A 626 -49.57 11.92 20.01
C THR A 626 -50.73 12.33 19.10
N VAL A 627 -51.29 11.39 18.34
CA VAL A 627 -52.63 11.50 17.76
C VAL A 627 -53.43 10.25 18.12
N GLY A 628 -54.51 10.46 18.87
CA GLY A 628 -55.59 9.51 19.08
C GLY A 628 -56.85 9.93 18.33
N ASP A 629 -57.52 8.89 17.83
CA ASP A 629 -58.95 8.73 17.51
C ASP A 629 -59.61 9.48 16.34
N ALA A 630 -59.94 8.67 15.32
CA ALA A 630 -61.30 8.45 14.81
C ALA A 630 -61.43 7.01 14.30
#